data_AF-A0A8X6NMU7-F1
#
_entry.id   AF-A0A8X6NMU7-F1
#
_cell.length_a   1.000
_cell.length_b   1.000
_cell.length_c   1.000
_cell.angle_alpha   90.00
_cell.angle_beta   90.00
_cell.angle_gamma   90.00
#
_symmetry.space_group_name_H-M   'P 1'
#
loop_
_entity.id
_entity.type
_entity.pdbx_description
1 polymer ?
#
loop_
_entity_poly.entity_id
_entity_poly.type
_entity_poly.pdbx_seq_one_letter_code
_entity_poly.pdbx_strand_id
1 'polypeptide(L)'
;MYIALSTYFATDSQAFTASLQWQSVPAMTVVPMSLIIVTMYASRVSKEVENMQENLQDLHNLLVCDLESCRKTLLIIRTMMETNFPSLTAGGVFELKRGLILSVFGSLFTYGLLVINIKSE
;
A
#
# COMPACT_ATOMS: atom_id res chain seq x y z
N MET A 1 11.14 11.01 6.93
CA MET A 1 10.98 11.60 5.58
C MET A 1 10.85 13.12 5.65
N TYR A 2 9.86 13.69 6.34
CA TYR A 2 9.70 15.16 6.44
C TYR A 2 10.87 15.89 7.12
N ILE A 3 11.49 15.30 8.15
CA ILE A 3 12.70 15.85 8.77
C ILE A 3 13.84 15.91 7.76
N ALA A 4 14.07 14.82 7.01
CA ALA A 4 15.07 14.77 5.94
C ALA A 4 14.76 15.80 4.82
N LEU A 5 13.48 16.00 4.51
CA LEU A 5 13.01 17.01 3.56
C LEU A 5 13.32 18.43 4.03
N SER A 6 12.99 18.72 5.29
CA SER A 6 13.26 19.99 5.92
C SER A 6 14.76 20.26 6.01
N THR A 7 15.57 19.31 6.47
CA THR A 7 17.03 19.47 6.52
C THR A 7 17.64 19.67 5.14
N TYR A 8 17.09 19.01 4.11
CA TYR A 8 17.58 19.17 2.75
C TYR A 8 17.31 20.56 2.18
N PHE A 9 16.11 21.10 2.40
CA PHE A 9 15.73 22.41 1.89
C PHE A 9 16.20 23.57 2.76
N ALA A 10 16.22 23.42 4.08
CA ALA A 10 16.57 24.48 5.03
C ALA A 10 18.07 24.82 5.01
N THR A 11 18.95 23.83 4.80
CA THR A 11 20.39 24.06 4.86
C THR A 11 20.86 24.85 3.64
N ASP A 12 21.63 25.91 3.86
CA ASP A 12 22.22 26.70 2.78
C ASP A 12 23.28 25.89 2.03
N SER A 13 23.34 26.07 0.72
CA SER A 13 24.09 25.20 -0.23
C SER A 13 25.59 25.05 0.08
N GLN A 14 26.16 25.96 0.89
CA GLN A 14 27.57 25.97 1.27
C GLN A 14 27.89 25.15 2.54
N ALA A 15 26.90 24.77 3.36
CA ALA A 15 27.10 24.02 4.61
C ALA A 15 26.79 22.52 4.49
N PHE A 16 26.55 22.02 3.28
CA PHE A 16 26.20 20.62 3.06
C PHE A 16 27.42 19.72 3.22
N THR A 17 27.55 19.12 4.41
CA THR A 17 28.56 18.09 4.65
C THR A 17 28.17 16.81 3.91
N ALA A 18 29.14 16.13 3.29
CA ALA A 18 28.90 14.89 2.53
C ALA A 18 28.13 13.83 3.35
N SER A 19 28.35 13.80 4.67
CA SER A 19 27.61 12.93 5.61
C SER A 19 26.10 13.19 5.63
N LEU A 20 25.66 14.46 5.53
CA LEU A 20 24.25 14.84 5.57
C LEU A 20 23.54 14.46 4.26
N GLN A 21 24.23 14.55 3.12
CA GLN A 21 23.71 14.09 1.81
C GLN A 21 23.50 12.58 1.80
N TRP A 22 24.49 11.81 2.29
CA TRP A 22 24.42 10.36 2.36
C TRP A 22 23.29 9.83 3.25
N GLN A 23 22.85 10.61 4.24
CA GLN A 23 21.75 10.21 5.11
C GLN A 23 20.37 10.65 4.57
N SER A 24 20.31 11.84 3.94
CA SER A 24 19.04 12.44 3.52
C SER A 24 18.53 11.91 2.18
N VAL A 25 19.42 11.66 1.21
CA VAL A 25 19.03 11.20 -0.13
C VAL A 25 18.40 9.79 -0.10
N PRO A 26 18.96 8.79 0.61
CA PRO A 26 18.31 7.49 0.73
C PRO A 26 16.98 7.57 1.48
N ALA A 27 16.90 8.40 2.53
CA ALA A 27 15.67 8.59 3.28
C ALA A 27 14.54 9.21 2.44
N MET A 28 14.86 9.98 1.40
CA MET A 28 13.88 10.53 0.46
C MET A 28 13.53 9.60 -0.70
N THR A 29 14.40 8.67 -1.06
CA THR A 29 14.22 7.82 -2.25
C THR A 29 13.81 6.41 -1.89
N VAL A 30 14.51 5.77 -0.96
CA VAL A 30 14.29 4.38 -0.54
C VAL A 30 13.00 4.24 0.26
N VAL A 31 12.67 5.21 1.12
CA VAL A 31 11.44 5.17 1.93
C VAL A 31 10.17 5.20 1.05
N PRO A 32 9.97 6.17 0.14
CA PRO A 32 8.80 6.12 -0.73
C PRO A 32 8.85 4.94 -1.71
N MET A 33 10.03 4.55 -2.21
CA MET A 33 10.15 3.38 -3.09
C MET A 33 9.70 2.09 -2.40
N SER A 34 10.16 1.83 -1.19
CA SER A 34 9.71 0.68 -0.40
C SER A 34 8.21 0.71 -0.11
N LEU A 35 7.66 1.88 0.19
CA LEU A 35 6.22 2.04 0.41
C LEU A 35 5.41 1.75 -0.87
N ILE A 36 5.88 2.18 -2.03
CA ILE A 36 5.27 1.86 -3.34
C ILE A 36 5.31 0.35 -3.59
N ILE A 37 6.45 -0.29 -3.36
CA ILE A 37 6.59 -1.73 -3.56
C ILE A 37 5.60 -2.47 -2.67
N VAL A 38 5.59 -2.20 -1.36
CA VAL A 38 4.71 -2.87 -0.40
C VAL A 38 3.23 -2.63 -0.74
N THR A 39 2.84 -1.41 -1.08
CA THR A 39 1.46 -1.09 -1.48
C THR A 39 1.06 -1.75 -2.81
N MET A 40 1.97 -1.84 -3.79
CA MET A 40 1.71 -2.55 -5.05
C MET A 40 1.51 -4.05 -4.82
N TYR A 41 2.39 -4.68 -4.04
CA TYR A 41 2.25 -6.10 -3.71
C TYR A 41 0.98 -6.36 -2.90
N ALA A 42 0.70 -5.54 -1.89
CA ALA A 42 -0.52 -5.66 -1.11
C ALA A 42 -1.77 -5.52 -1.99
N SER A 43 -1.80 -4.54 -2.89
CA SER A 43 -2.89 -4.37 -3.86
C SER A 43 -3.06 -5.56 -4.80
N ARG A 44 -1.96 -6.21 -5.22
CA ARG A 44 -2.04 -7.42 -6.05
C ARG A 44 -2.62 -8.60 -5.27
N VAL A 45 -2.17 -8.79 -4.03
CA VAL A 45 -2.71 -9.85 -3.16
C VAL A 45 -4.19 -9.64 -2.90
N SER A 46 -4.61 -8.41 -2.57
CA SER A 46 -6.03 -8.11 -2.38
C SER A 46 -6.86 -8.39 -3.63
N LYS A 47 -6.35 -8.04 -4.82
CA LYS A 47 -7.04 -8.34 -6.08
C LYS A 47 -7.14 -9.83 -6.36
N GLU A 48 -6.08 -10.58 -6.08
CA GLU A 48 -6.07 -12.03 -6.28
C GLU A 48 -7.06 -12.73 -5.34
N VAL A 49 -7.15 -12.26 -4.09
CA VAL A 49 -8.14 -12.72 -3.12
C VAL A 49 -9.56 -12.44 -3.59
N GLU A 50 -9.84 -11.23 -4.09
CA GLU A 50 -11.14 -10.87 -4.65
C GLU A 50 -11.51 -11.77 -5.84
N ASN A 51 -10.56 -12.01 -6.76
CA ASN A 51 -10.74 -12.89 -7.90
C ASN A 51 -10.96 -14.36 -7.49
N MET A 52 -10.28 -14.84 -6.44
CA MET A 52 -10.54 -16.16 -5.86
C MET A 52 -11.97 -16.26 -5.30
N GLN A 53 -12.44 -15.19 -4.64
CA GLN A 53 -13.78 -15.15 -4.06
C GLN A 53 -14.87 -15.13 -5.14
N GLU A 54 -14.68 -14.37 -6.23
CA GLU A 54 -15.55 -14.39 -7.40
C GLU A 54 -15.60 -15.78 -8.04
N ASN A 55 -14.44 -16.41 -8.27
CA ASN A 55 -14.37 -17.75 -8.82
C ASN A 55 -15.05 -18.81 -7.92
N LEU A 56 -14.86 -18.71 -6.60
CA LEU A 56 -15.54 -19.57 -5.62
C LEU A 56 -17.06 -19.42 -5.69
N GLN A 57 -17.54 -18.19 -5.88
CA GLN A 57 -18.97 -17.89 -5.99
C GLN A 57 -19.57 -18.43 -7.29
N ASP A 58 -18.86 -18.32 -8.41
CA ASP A 58 -19.26 -18.93 -9.68
C ASP A 58 -19.31 -20.47 -9.58
N LEU A 59 -18.30 -21.07 -8.94
CA LEU A 59 -18.24 -22.51 -8.73
C LEU A 59 -19.38 -22.99 -7.81
N HIS A 60 -19.70 -22.23 -6.76
CA HIS A 60 -20.86 -22.49 -5.91
C HIS A 60 -22.16 -22.47 -6.72
N ASN A 61 -22.37 -21.44 -7.55
CA ASN A 61 -23.57 -21.31 -8.36
C ASN A 61 -23.72 -22.47 -9.36
N LEU A 62 -22.61 -22.92 -9.95
CA LEU A 62 -22.61 -24.05 -10.88
C LEU A 62 -22.94 -25.38 -10.17
N LEU A 63 -22.38 -25.61 -8.98
CA LEU A 63 -22.57 -26.85 -8.22
C LEU A 63 -23.92 -26.94 -7.51
N VAL A 64 -24.56 -25.81 -7.17
CA VAL A 64 -25.93 -25.79 -6.62
C VAL A 64 -26.93 -26.42 -7.61
N CYS A 65 -26.69 -26.29 -8.91
CA CYS A 65 -27.53 -26.89 -9.94
C CYS A 65 -27.38 -28.43 -10.03
N ASP A 66 -26.32 -29.02 -9.46
CA ASP A 66 -26.00 -30.45 -9.53
C ASP A 66 -25.88 -31.08 -8.11
N LEU A 67 -26.90 -30.78 -7.30
CA LEU A 67 -26.91 -30.90 -5.83
C LEU A 67 -26.65 -32.31 -5.29
N GLU A 68 -26.98 -33.35 -6.06
CA GLU A 68 -27.01 -34.73 -5.59
C GLU A 68 -25.61 -35.41 -5.63
N SER A 69 -24.75 -34.97 -6.57
CA SER A 69 -23.37 -35.47 -6.74
C SER A 69 -22.35 -34.70 -5.90
N CYS A 70 -22.57 -33.39 -5.70
CA CYS A 70 -21.52 -32.48 -5.26
C CYS A 70 -21.64 -31.94 -3.82
N ARG A 71 -22.49 -32.53 -2.97
CA ARG A 71 -22.78 -32.04 -1.60
C ARG A 71 -21.53 -31.81 -0.73
N LYS A 72 -20.51 -32.69 -0.82
CA LYS A 72 -19.24 -32.52 -0.08
C LYS A 72 -18.44 -31.32 -0.61
N THR A 73 -18.36 -31.17 -1.92
CA THR A 73 -17.65 -30.08 -2.59
C THR A 73 -18.31 -28.73 -2.30
N LEU A 74 -19.64 -28.69 -2.32
CA LEU A 74 -20.43 -27.50 -2.00
C LEU A 74 -20.22 -27.05 -0.54
N LEU A 75 -20.10 -28.00 0.39
CA LEU A 75 -19.78 -27.69 1.79
C LEU A 75 -18.38 -27.07 1.95
N ILE A 76 -17.38 -27.57 1.20
CA ILE A 76 -16.01 -27.02 1.21
C ILE A 76 -15.97 -25.61 0.61
N ILE A 77 -16.66 -25.38 -0.51
CA ILE A 77 -16.75 -24.06 -1.14
C ILE A 77 -17.42 -23.06 -0.19
N ARG A 78 -18.48 -23.49 0.49
CA ARG A 78 -19.17 -22.66 1.49
C ARG A 78 -18.25 -22.26 2.64
N THR A 79 -17.49 -23.20 3.20
CA THR A 79 -16.51 -22.87 4.24
C THR A 79 -15.39 -21.96 3.73
N MET A 80 -14.95 -22.12 2.47
CA MET A 80 -13.97 -21.22 1.84
C MET A 80 -14.52 -19.81 1.60
N MET A 81 -15.82 -19.66 1.30
CA MET A 81 -16.48 -18.36 1.18
C MET A 81 -16.70 -17.68 2.54
N GLU A 82 -16.96 -18.46 3.59
CA GLU A 82 -17.14 -17.95 4.96
C GLU A 82 -15.81 -17.54 5.61
N THR A 83 -14.67 -18.06 5.13
CA THR A 83 -13.35 -17.58 5.56
C THR A 83 -13.10 -16.17 5.06
N ASN A 84 -13.16 -15.20 5.97
CA ASN A 84 -12.74 -13.83 5.71
C ASN A 84 -11.23 -13.79 5.46
N PHE A 85 -10.84 -13.39 4.26
CA PHE A 85 -9.44 -13.11 3.97
C PHE A 85 -9.04 -11.78 4.62
N PRO A 86 -7.95 -11.75 5.41
CA PRO A 86 -7.55 -10.54 6.09
C PRO A 86 -7.14 -9.48 5.06
N SER A 87 -7.75 -8.30 5.15
CA SER A 87 -7.30 -7.12 4.41
C SER A 87 -5.87 -6.77 4.83
N LEU A 88 -4.97 -6.59 3.87
CA LEU A 88 -3.61 -6.13 4.13
C LEU A 88 -3.64 -4.70 4.68
N THR A 89 -3.40 -4.59 5.98
CA THR A 89 -3.36 -3.33 6.72
C THR A 89 -1.97 -3.08 7.28
N ALA A 90 -1.49 -1.85 7.18
CA ALA A 90 -0.32 -1.38 7.90
C ALA A 90 -0.76 -0.97 9.31
N GLY A 91 -0.40 -1.80 10.30
CA GLY A 91 -0.66 -1.56 11.72
C GLY A 91 -2.15 -1.46 12.11
N GLY A 92 -3.06 -2.02 11.30
CA GLY A 92 -4.51 -1.97 11.53
C GLY A 92 -5.17 -0.62 11.27
N VAL A 93 -4.40 0.42 10.90
CA VAL A 93 -4.91 1.79 10.72
C VAL A 93 -5.04 2.14 9.23
N PHE A 94 -4.09 1.67 8.42
CA PHE A 94 -4.05 2.00 6.99
C PHE A 94 -4.21 0.76 6.14
N GLU A 95 -5.30 0.68 5.37
CA GLU A 95 -5.39 -0.32 4.30
C GLU A 95 -4.40 0.02 3.20
N LEU A 96 -3.60 -0.98 2.79
CA LEU A 96 -2.61 -0.86 1.72
C LEU A 96 -3.30 -0.87 0.35
N LYS A 97 -4.06 0.19 0.09
CA LYS A 97 -4.72 0.45 -1.20
C LYS A 97 -3.85 1.34 -2.08
N ARG A 98 -4.04 1.29 -3.39
CA ARG A 98 -3.33 2.15 -4.36
C ARG A 98 -3.50 3.65 -4.05
N GLY A 99 -4.63 4.05 -3.47
CA GLY A 99 -4.87 5.44 -3.04
C GLY A 99 -3.90 5.93 -1.95
N LEU A 100 -3.31 5.04 -1.16
CA LEU A 100 -2.34 5.39 -0.13
C LEU A 100 -1.07 5.98 -0.75
N ILE A 101 -0.64 5.47 -1.91
CA ILE A 101 0.50 6.01 -2.65
C ILE A 101 0.23 7.48 -3.01
N LEU A 102 -0.94 7.77 -3.57
CA LEU A 102 -1.32 9.13 -3.98
C LEU A 102 -1.34 10.09 -2.77
N SER A 103 -1.83 9.62 -1.62
CA SER A 103 -1.85 10.40 -0.38
C SER A 103 -0.45 10.68 0.16
N VAL A 104 0.45 9.69 0.13
CA VAL A 104 1.86 9.86 0.56
C VAL A 104 2.61 10.81 -0.36
N PHE A 105 2.44 10.70 -1.69
CA PHE A 105 3.06 11.64 -2.63
C PHE A 105 2.45 13.05 -2.54
N GLY A 106 1.13 13.14 -2.38
CA GLY A 106 0.45 14.43 -2.21
C GLY A 106 0.93 15.14 -0.95
N SER A 107 1.02 14.44 0.18
CA SER A 107 1.54 15.02 1.43
C SER A 107 3.01 15.41 1.32
N LEU A 108 3.87 14.59 0.70
CA LEU A 108 5.25 14.96 0.38
C LEU A 108 5.35 16.26 -0.42
N PHE A 109 4.52 16.39 -1.45
CA PHE A 109 4.49 17.56 -2.31
C PHE A 109 4.01 18.81 -1.55
N THR A 110 2.92 18.69 -0.79
CA THR A 110 2.37 19.80 0.00
C THR A 110 3.35 20.28 1.07
N TYR A 111 3.90 19.37 1.88
CA TYR A 111 4.87 19.75 2.91
C TYR A 111 6.20 20.22 2.31
N GLY A 112 6.62 19.65 1.17
CA GLY A 112 7.79 20.12 0.44
C GLY A 112 7.65 21.56 -0.03
N LEU A 113 6.54 21.89 -0.67
CA LEU A 113 6.24 23.26 -1.08
C LEU A 113 6.13 24.21 0.12
N LEU A 114 5.51 23.77 1.21
CA LEU A 114 5.40 24.58 2.42
C LEU A 114 6.77 24.94 2.99
N VAL A 115 7.69 23.97 3.07
CA VAL A 115 9.06 24.19 3.54
C VAL A 115 9.83 25.16 2.61
N ILE A 116 9.67 25.01 1.30
CA ILE A 116 10.29 25.92 0.32
C ILE A 116 9.74 27.34 0.49
N ASN A 117 8.43 27.48 0.65
CA ASN A 117 7.77 28.78 0.80
C ASN A 117 8.23 29.50 2.08
N ILE A 118 8.31 28.79 3.21
CA ILE A 118 8.79 29.35 4.48
C ILE A 118 10.25 29.80 4.40
N LYS A 119 11.09 29.13 3.61
CA LYS A 119 12.50 29.54 3.40
C LYS A 119 12.63 30.78 2.50
N SER A 120 11.63 31.08 1.68
CA SER A 120 11.68 32.20 0.73
C SER A 120 11.27 33.55 1.35
N GLU A 121 10.72 33.54 2.57
CA GLU A 121 10.53 34.73 3.43
C GLU A 121 11.79 35.01 4.28
#